data_AF-A0A920L6F5-F1
#
_entry.id   AF-A0A920L6F5-F1
#
_cell.length_a   1.000
_cell.length_b   1.000
_cell.length_c   1.000
_cell.angle_alpha   90.00
_cell.angle_beta   90.00
_cell.angle_gamma   90.00
#
_symmetry.space_group_name_H-M   'P 1'
#
loop_
_entity.id
_entity.type
_entity.pdbx_description
1 polymer ?
#
loop_
_entity_poly.entity_id
_entity_poly.type
_entity_poly.pdbx_seq_one_letter_code
_entity_poly.pdbx_strand_id
1 'polypeptide(L)' 'MQQLAEVTARFGDGDIPRPPHWGGYRLVPVSWEFWQGGESRLHDRFRYTRDDGESWQVTRLQP' A
#
# COMPACT_ATOMS: atom_id res chain seq x y z
N MET A 1 -8.67 -21.54 -19.46
CA MET A 1 -9.08 -22.69 -18.61
C MET A 1 -8.04 -23.81 -18.60
N GLN A 2 -7.43 -24.18 -19.73
CA GLN A 2 -6.47 -25.31 -19.83
C GLN A 2 -5.27 -25.19 -18.89
N GLN A 3 -4.67 -24.00 -18.79
CA GLN A 3 -3.51 -23.74 -17.93
C GLN A 3 -3.83 -23.84 -16.42
N LEU A 4 -5.06 -23.50 -16.02
CA LEU A 4 -5.52 -23.69 -14.64
C LEU A 4 -5.67 -25.18 -14.33
N ALA A 5 -6.32 -25.93 -15.23
CA ALA A 5 -6.52 -27.37 -15.06
C ALA A 5 -5.19 -28.15 -14.96
N GLU A 6 -4.20 -27.78 -15.76
CA GLU A 6 -2.86 -28.38 -15.73
C GLU A 6 -2.13 -28.11 -14.40
N VAL A 7 -2.21 -26.87 -13.89
CA VAL A 7 -1.62 -26.49 -12.59
C VAL A 7 -2.35 -27.16 -11.43
N THR A 8 -3.68 -27.22 -11.47
CA THR A 8 -4.48 -27.95 -10.46
C THR A 8 -4.12 -29.43 -10.43
N ALA A 9 -3.99 -30.09 -11.59
CA ALA A 9 -3.58 -31.49 -11.65
C ALA A 9 -2.15 -31.72 -11.13
N ARG A 10 -1.24 -30.77 -11.36
CA ARG A 10 0.16 -30.84 -10.92
C ARG A 10 0.31 -30.76 -9.39
N PHE A 11 -0.51 -29.96 -8.71
CA PHE A 11 -0.38 -29.73 -7.26
C PHE A 11 -1.41 -30.49 -6.42
N GLY A 12 -2.51 -30.96 -7.02
CA GLY A 12 -3.48 -31.85 -6.38
C GLY A 12 -4.11 -31.28 -5.10
N ASP A 13 -4.56 -32.18 -4.22
CA ASP A 13 -5.09 -31.85 -2.90
C ASP A 13 -3.98 -31.94 -1.84
N GLY A 14 -3.50 -30.79 -1.38
CA GLY A 14 -2.42 -30.71 -0.40
C GLY A 14 -1.84 -29.29 -0.29
N ASP A 15 -0.82 -29.13 0.55
CA ASP A 15 -0.16 -27.84 0.72
C ASP A 15 0.68 -27.48 -0.51
N ILE A 16 0.29 -26.40 -1.20
CA ILE A 16 1.02 -25.88 -2.35
C ILE A 16 2.22 -25.08 -1.85
N PRO A 17 3.46 -25.46 -2.19
CA PRO A 17 4.63 -24.71 -1.75
C PRO A 17 4.62 -23.33 -2.39
N ARG A 18 4.80 -22.30 -1.55
CA ARG A 18 4.91 -20.92 -2.00
C ARG A 18 6.16 -20.76 -2.89
N PRO A 19 6.03 -20.23 -4.11
CA PRO A 19 7.19 -20.02 -4.99
C PRO A 19 8.26 -19.14 -4.32
N PRO A 20 9.57 -19.39 -4.54
CA PRO A 20 10.64 -18.60 -3.91
C PRO A 20 10.61 -17.10 -4.21
N HIS A 21 10.01 -16.71 -5.34
CA HIS A 21 9.85 -15.30 -5.74
C HIS A 21 8.56 -14.66 -5.20
N TRP A 22 7.66 -15.44 -4.58
CA TRP A 22 6.42 -14.93 -4.03
C TRP A 22 6.66 -14.43 -2.62
N GLY A 23 6.44 -13.13 -2.43
CA GLY A 23 6.63 -12.43 -1.17
C GLY A 23 5.82 -11.15 -1.14
N GLY A 24 6.23 -10.22 -0.28
CA GLY A 24 5.60 -8.92 -0.16
C GLY A 24 6.63 -7.80 -0.21
N TYR A 25 6.13 -6.60 -0.51
CA TYR A 25 6.91 -5.37 -0.43
C TYR A 25 6.46 -4.56 0.79
N ARG A 26 7.41 -3.87 1.43
CA ARG A 26 7.11 -2.88 2.47
C ARG A 26 7.33 -1.49 1.89
N LEU A 27 6.25 -0.71 1.79
CA LEU A 27 6.34 0.71 1.49
C LEU A 27 6.72 1.46 2.76
N VAL A 28 7.93 2.03 2.79
CA VAL A 28 8.36 2.93 3.86
C VAL A 28 8.00 4.34 3.41
N PRO A 29 7.01 5.01 4.04
CA PRO A 29 6.62 6.33 3.60
C PRO A 29 7.72 7.35 3.86
N VAL A 30 7.95 8.20 2.85
CA VAL A 30 8.71 9.46 2.99
C VAL A 30 7.76 10.62 3.30
N SER A 31 6.50 10.49 2.90
CA SER A 31 5.40 11.41 3.21
C SER A 31 4.04 10.72 3.06
N TRP A 32 3.01 11.32 3.65
CA TRP A 32 1.60 11.00 3.39
C TRP A 32 0.71 12.23 3.63
N GLU A 33 -0.54 12.16 3.18
CA GLU A 33 -1.51 13.25 3.33
C GLU A 33 -2.84 12.68 3.83
N PHE A 34 -3.38 13.31 4.87
CA PHE A 34 -4.79 13.16 5.23
C PHE A 34 -5.57 14.25 4.52
N TRP A 35 -6.55 13.82 3.72
CA TRP A 35 -7.48 14.70 3.04
C TRP A 35 -8.87 14.43 3.59
N GLN A 36 -9.56 15.49 4.01
CA GLN A 36 -10.93 15.42 4.51
C GLN A 36 -11.81 16.41 3.74
N GLY A 37 -12.98 15.93 3.30
CA GLY A 37 -13.97 16.77 2.66
C GLY A 37 -14.47 17.86 3.62
N GLY A 38 -14.45 19.11 3.18
CA GLY A 38 -15.00 20.26 3.90
C GLY A 38 -16.14 20.91 3.12
N GLU A 39 -16.95 21.71 3.82
CA GLU A 39 -18.02 22.50 3.21
C GLU A 39 -17.48 23.45 2.15
N SER A 40 -18.29 23.77 1.14
CA SER A 40 -17.93 24.74 0.10
C SER A 40 -16.62 24.44 -0.65
N ARG A 41 -16.20 23.17 -0.72
CA ARG A 41 -14.93 22.72 -1.34
C ARG A 41 -13.67 23.18 -0.59
N LEU A 42 -13.80 23.63 0.65
CA LEU A 42 -12.68 23.98 1.52
C LEU A 42 -12.21 22.75 2.29
N HIS A 43 -11.53 21.87 1.58
CA HIS A 43 -10.95 20.63 2.11
C HIS A 43 -9.85 20.86 3.15
N ASP A 44 -9.88 20.03 4.19
CA ASP A 44 -8.78 19.96 5.14
C ASP A 44 -7.70 19.01 4.62
N ARG A 45 -6.48 19.53 4.52
CA ARG A 45 -5.34 18.79 3.97
C ARG A 45 -4.17 18.89 4.92
N PHE A 46 -3.79 17.78 5.53
CA PHE A 46 -2.64 17.69 6.43
C PHE A 46 -1.59 16.76 5.83
N ARG A 47 -0.45 17.33 5.45
CA ARG A 47 0.69 16.57 4.92
C ARG A 47 1.70 16.30 6.03
N TYR A 48 2.10 15.05 6.12
CA TYR A 48 3.17 14.57 6.98
C TYR A 48 4.41 14.31 6.12
N THR A 49 5.54 14.90 6.52
CA THR A 49 6.85 14.69 5.88
C THR A 49 7.88 14.36 6.95
N ARG A 50 8.91 13.60 6.58
CA ARG A 50 10.03 13.32 7.45
C ARG A 50 11.31 13.39 6.64
N ASP A 51 12.18 14.32 7.02
CA ASP A 51 13.57 14.26 6.62
C ASP A 51 14.26 13.23 7.50
N ASP A 52 15.09 12.38 6.87
CA ASP A 52 16.14 11.50 7.44
C ASP A 52 15.87 10.64 8.70
N GLY A 53 14.63 10.54 9.18
CA GLY A 53 14.24 9.57 10.22
C GLY A 53 14.04 10.15 11.61
N GLU A 54 14.31 11.44 11.83
CA GLU A 54 14.31 12.03 13.18
C GLU A 54 12.91 12.33 13.73
N SER A 55 12.01 12.94 12.93
CA SER A 55 10.64 13.23 13.35
C SER A 55 9.70 13.57 12.19
N TRP A 56 8.38 13.41 12.40
CA TRP A 56 7.38 13.81 11.43
C TRP A 56 7.01 15.29 11.60
N GLN A 57 7.09 16.05 10.52
CA GLN A 57 6.58 17.41 10.43
C GLN A 57 5.18 17.40 9.80
N VAL A 58 4.30 18.26 10.30
CA VAL A 58 2.91 18.37 9.83
C VAL A 58 2.65 19.77 9.30
N THR A 59 2.16 19.84 8.06
CA THR A 59 1.81 21.10 7.40
C THR A 59 0.36 21.04 6.92
N ARG A 60 -0.43 22.08 7.25
CA ARG A 60 -1.76 22.28 6.66
C ARG A 60 -1.61 22.91 5.29
N LEU A 61 -2.17 22.28 4.27
CA LEU A 61 -2.17 22.77 2.89
C LEU A 61 -3.48 23.47 2.58
N GLN A 62 -3.43 24.35 1.57
CA GLN A 62 -4.64 24.95 1.03
C GLN A 62 -5.47 23.88 0.29
N PRO A 63 -6.81 23.95 0.39
CA PRO A 63 -7.72 23.05 -0.33
C PRO A 63 -7.54 23.07 -1.84
#